data_AF-A0A7K6KE61-F1
#
_entry.id   AF-A0A7K6KE61-F1
#
_cell.length_a   1.000
_cell.length_b   1.000
_cell.length_c   1.000
_cell.angle_alpha   90.00
_cell.angle_beta   90.00
_cell.angle_gamma   90.00
#
_symmetry.space_group_name_H-M   'P 1'
#
loop_
_entity.id
_entity.type
_entity.pdbx_description
1 polymer ?
#
loop_
_entity_poly.entity_id
_entity_poly.type
_entity_poly.pdbx_seq_one_letter_code
_entity_poly.pdbx_strand_id
1 'polypeptide(L)'
;RQDVLVLTPWLAPIVWEGTFSRDILDAQYVQKNLVTGVVTFAVEKYWFFVEGFMRSANKYFLAGHQVNFYLFTDNPENVSHLQMAPENHLFVIPVQNHPRWQDISTSRMDIMSTYIHSQFQYEVDYLYSIDIDVQLLAHIGVEIIDTLVATISSWQFTPHGENKAYETRPEPQAAIPEGQWDFHYTASFYGGSVSEVYKLTRACSEGLMEDRENGVEARCCCHLNKYLLHHKPTRLLSPEYYWDAEL
;
A
#
# COMPACT_ATOMS: atom_id res chain seq x y z
N ARG A 1 6.42 23.62 -7.87
CA ARG A 1 6.39 22.85 -9.13
C ARG A 1 5.37 23.51 -10.07
N GLN A 2 5.63 23.58 -11.37
CA GLN A 2 4.72 24.18 -12.38
C GLN A 2 4.37 23.20 -13.51
N ASP A 3 5.02 22.05 -13.50
CA ASP A 3 5.04 20.99 -14.50
C ASP A 3 4.12 19.83 -14.17
N VAL A 4 3.60 19.78 -12.93
CA VAL A 4 2.74 18.71 -12.41
C VAL A 4 1.63 19.28 -11.54
N LEU A 5 0.54 18.54 -11.40
CA LEU A 5 -0.51 18.82 -10.43
C LEU A 5 0.02 18.53 -9.02
N VAL A 6 -0.09 19.50 -8.11
CA VAL A 6 0.38 19.40 -6.72
C VAL A 6 -0.77 19.36 -5.68
N LEU A 7 -2.00 19.56 -6.13
CA LEU A 7 -3.19 19.61 -5.28
C LEU A 7 -4.39 19.06 -6.06
N THR A 8 -5.17 18.18 -5.45
CA THR A 8 -6.38 17.63 -6.07
C THR A 8 -7.56 18.61 -6.01
N PRO A 9 -8.63 18.38 -6.79
CA PRO A 9 -9.86 19.18 -6.70
C PRO A 9 -10.53 19.17 -5.31
N TRP A 10 -10.25 18.16 -4.48
CA TRP A 10 -10.72 18.07 -3.09
C TRP A 10 -9.69 18.54 -2.06
N LEU A 11 -8.66 19.28 -2.49
CA LEU A 11 -7.66 19.92 -1.64
C LEU A 11 -6.69 18.96 -0.93
N ALA A 12 -6.53 17.73 -1.41
CA ALA A 12 -5.47 16.84 -0.95
C ALA A 12 -4.15 17.16 -1.67
N PRO A 13 -3.01 17.27 -0.97
CA PRO A 13 -1.71 17.43 -1.60
C PRO A 13 -1.33 16.19 -2.41
N ILE A 14 -0.69 16.42 -3.56
CA ILE A 14 0.04 15.40 -4.31
C ILE A 14 1.52 15.59 -3.99
N VAL A 15 2.12 14.60 -3.34
CA VAL A 15 3.49 14.67 -2.84
C VAL A 15 4.45 14.42 -4.00
N TRP A 16 5.21 15.46 -4.34
CA TRP A 16 6.30 15.42 -5.28
C TRP A 16 7.56 15.97 -4.62
N GLU A 17 8.73 15.55 -5.11
CA GLU A 17 9.97 16.18 -4.69
C GLU A 17 9.92 17.70 -4.96
N GLY A 18 10.31 18.46 -3.93
CA GLY A 18 10.23 19.92 -3.91
C GLY A 18 8.89 20.53 -3.50
N THR A 19 7.88 19.75 -3.09
CA THR A 19 6.59 20.28 -2.57
C THR A 19 6.51 20.33 -1.05
N PHE A 20 7.53 19.85 -0.34
CA PHE A 20 7.56 19.78 1.11
C PHE A 20 8.97 20.09 1.64
N SER A 21 9.05 20.47 2.92
CA SER A 21 10.30 20.61 3.65
C SER A 21 10.41 19.46 4.65
N ARG A 22 11.39 18.58 4.45
CA ARG A 22 11.65 17.42 5.31
C ARG A 22 11.92 17.84 6.75
N ASP A 23 12.84 18.79 6.95
CA ASP A 23 13.21 19.28 8.27
C ASP A 23 12.01 19.78 9.10
N ILE A 24 11.08 20.50 8.47
CA ILE A 24 9.87 21.00 9.14
C ILE A 24 8.94 19.85 9.53
N LEU A 25 8.69 18.91 8.60
CA LEU A 25 7.81 17.79 8.84
C LEU A 25 8.39 16.83 9.89
N ASP A 26 9.69 16.52 9.80
CA ASP A 26 10.38 15.69 10.77
C ASP A 26 10.32 16.30 12.18
N ALA A 27 10.58 17.60 12.30
CA ALA A 27 10.49 18.29 13.59
C ALA A 27 9.08 18.22 14.21
N GLN A 28 8.03 18.27 13.38
CA GLN A 28 6.64 18.10 13.84
C GLN A 28 6.30 16.67 14.23
N TYR A 29 6.91 15.69 13.57
CA TYR A 29 6.59 14.28 13.75
C TYR A 29 7.32 13.66 14.94
N VAL A 30 8.60 13.99 15.12
CA VAL A 30 9.41 13.55 16.27
C VAL A 30 8.76 13.93 17.60
N GLN A 31 8.12 15.11 17.68
CA GLN A 31 7.42 15.55 18.89
C GLN A 31 6.21 14.69 19.28
N LYS A 32 5.63 13.96 18.32
CA LYS A 32 4.44 13.14 18.53
C LYS A 32 4.76 11.69 18.91
N ASN A 33 6.01 11.26 18.71
CA ASN A 33 6.47 9.89 19.01
C ASN A 33 5.54 8.80 18.43
N LEU A 34 5.16 8.99 17.17
CA LEU A 34 4.22 8.10 16.48
C LEU A 34 4.95 6.87 15.93
N VAL A 35 4.27 5.73 15.95
CA VAL A 35 4.78 4.47 15.42
C VAL A 35 4.07 4.16 14.11
N THR A 36 4.85 3.80 13.09
CA THR A 36 4.29 3.43 11.77
C THR A 36 4.49 1.96 11.49
N GLY A 37 3.44 1.28 11.07
CA GLY A 37 3.48 -0.10 10.59
C GLY A 37 3.68 -0.18 9.08
N VAL A 38 4.43 -1.18 8.62
CA VAL A 38 4.52 -1.57 7.21
C VAL A 38 4.10 -3.03 7.09
N VAL A 39 3.05 -3.30 6.33
CA VAL A 39 2.57 -4.64 6.01
C VAL A 39 3.05 -5.04 4.63
N THR A 40 3.69 -6.20 4.55
CA THR A 40 4.14 -6.77 3.28
C THR A 40 3.95 -8.29 3.26
N PHE A 41 3.77 -8.87 2.08
CA PHE A 41 3.47 -10.28 1.87
C PHE A 41 4.52 -10.91 0.97
N ALA A 42 5.18 -11.96 1.46
CA ALA A 42 6.16 -12.75 0.73
C ALA A 42 5.75 -14.23 0.76
N VAL A 43 4.83 -14.59 -0.13
CA VAL A 43 4.25 -15.94 -0.23
C VAL A 43 4.76 -16.62 -1.50
N GLU A 44 4.93 -17.94 -1.50
CA GLU A 44 5.46 -18.70 -2.64
C GLU A 44 6.80 -18.10 -3.12
N LYS A 45 6.98 -17.91 -4.44
CA LYS A 45 8.20 -17.36 -5.04
C LYS A 45 8.58 -15.95 -4.56
N TYR A 46 7.70 -15.22 -3.87
CA TYR A 46 8.00 -13.86 -3.47
C TYR A 46 8.96 -13.78 -2.26
N TRP A 47 9.28 -14.91 -1.61
CA TRP A 47 10.28 -14.96 -0.55
C TRP A 47 11.67 -14.46 -1.01
N PHE A 48 12.01 -14.61 -2.30
CA PHE A 48 13.28 -14.14 -2.86
C PHE A 48 13.47 -12.61 -2.77
N PHE A 49 12.39 -11.84 -2.65
CA PHE A 49 12.47 -10.37 -2.57
C PHE A 49 12.68 -9.83 -1.16
N VAL A 50 12.47 -10.66 -0.13
CA VAL A 50 12.46 -10.23 1.28
C VAL A 50 13.74 -9.51 1.66
N GLU A 51 14.91 -10.05 1.31
CA GLU A 51 16.19 -9.44 1.68
C GLU A 51 16.39 -8.07 1.01
N GLY A 52 16.09 -7.95 -0.27
CA GLY A 52 16.23 -6.70 -1.03
C GLY A 52 15.27 -5.61 -0.52
N PHE A 53 14.01 -5.99 -0.31
CA PHE A 53 13.00 -5.09 0.25
C PHE A 53 13.38 -4.65 1.65
N MET A 54 13.62 -5.58 2.59
CA MET A 54 13.89 -5.24 3.99
C MET A 54 15.15 -4.41 4.14
N ARG A 55 16.22 -4.71 3.39
CA ARG A 55 17.47 -3.93 3.42
C ARG A 55 17.26 -2.49 2.95
N SER A 56 16.50 -2.29 1.88
CA SER A 56 16.22 -0.95 1.35
C SER A 56 15.22 -0.19 2.22
N ALA A 57 14.15 -0.83 2.67
CA ALA A 57 13.15 -0.26 3.57
C ALA A 57 13.76 0.15 4.91
N ASN A 58 14.58 -0.71 5.52
CA ASN A 58 15.29 -0.42 6.77
C ASN A 58 16.22 0.81 6.67
N LYS A 59 16.71 1.12 5.45
CA LYS A 59 17.56 2.28 5.19
C LYS A 59 16.77 3.55 4.89
N TYR A 60 15.68 3.44 4.13
CA TYR A 60 15.05 4.58 3.47
C TYR A 60 13.66 4.93 3.98
N PHE A 61 12.91 3.96 4.47
CA PHE A 61 11.53 4.17 4.91
C PHE A 61 11.51 4.74 6.33
N LEU A 62 11.01 5.97 6.46
CA LEU A 62 10.87 6.72 7.71
C LEU A 62 12.14 6.67 8.58
N ALA A 63 13.32 6.77 7.95
CA ALA A 63 14.59 6.69 8.64
C ALA A 63 14.67 7.70 9.80
N GLY A 64 14.95 7.21 11.01
CA GLY A 64 14.97 8.02 12.25
C GLY A 64 13.66 8.04 13.03
N HIS A 65 12.60 7.40 12.53
CA HIS A 65 11.31 7.22 13.22
C HIS A 65 11.04 5.75 13.49
N GLN A 66 10.15 5.45 14.45
CA GLN A 66 9.84 4.06 14.82
C GLN A 66 8.99 3.37 13.75
N VAL A 67 9.49 2.24 13.23
CA VAL A 67 8.79 1.44 12.23
C VAL A 67 8.68 -0.02 12.63
N ASN A 68 7.46 -0.55 12.58
CA ASN A 68 7.19 -1.97 12.75
C ASN A 68 6.89 -2.60 11.38
N PHE A 69 7.78 -3.47 10.91
CA PHE A 69 7.60 -4.26 9.70
C PHE A 69 6.88 -5.57 10.02
N TYR A 70 5.71 -5.77 9.44
CA TYR A 70 4.90 -6.98 9.54
C TYR A 70 5.01 -7.76 8.23
N LEU A 71 5.86 -8.80 8.23
CA LEU A 71 6.11 -9.65 7.08
C LEU A 71 5.26 -10.92 7.17
N PHE A 72 4.26 -11.01 6.32
CA PHE A 72 3.47 -12.22 6.15
C PHE A 72 4.17 -13.16 5.16
N THR A 73 4.49 -14.39 5.58
CA THR A 73 5.20 -15.34 4.71
C THR A 73 4.85 -16.79 5.03
N ASP A 74 4.88 -17.65 4.01
CA ASP A 74 4.77 -19.09 4.15
C ASP A 74 6.12 -19.79 4.36
N ASN A 75 7.23 -19.04 4.38
CA ASN A 75 8.59 -19.53 4.58
C ASN A 75 9.32 -18.77 5.71
N PRO A 76 8.77 -18.73 6.95
CA PRO A 76 9.30 -17.90 8.03
C PRO A 76 10.74 -18.25 8.43
N GLU A 77 11.14 -19.51 8.35
CA GLU A 77 12.49 -19.99 8.67
C GLU A 77 13.58 -19.43 7.75
N ASN A 78 13.22 -19.04 6.53
CA ASN A 78 14.15 -18.43 5.57
C ASN A 78 14.39 -16.94 5.84
N VAL A 79 13.58 -16.32 6.71
CA VAL A 79 13.73 -14.91 7.13
C VAL A 79 14.67 -14.82 8.33
N SER A 80 15.90 -15.29 8.18
CA SER A 80 16.94 -15.18 9.23
C SER A 80 18.03 -14.20 8.82
N HIS A 81 18.64 -13.53 9.82
CA HIS A 81 19.84 -12.68 9.68
C HIS A 81 19.67 -11.26 9.11
N LEU A 82 18.47 -10.68 9.11
CA LEU A 82 18.29 -9.26 8.77
C LEU A 82 18.69 -8.36 9.96
N GLN A 83 19.69 -7.49 9.74
CA GLN A 83 20.06 -6.45 10.70
C GLN A 83 19.16 -5.24 10.52
N MET A 84 18.27 -5.01 11.49
CA MET A 84 17.40 -3.84 11.53
C MET A 84 18.10 -2.66 12.21
N ALA A 85 17.73 -1.44 11.80
CA ALA A 85 18.10 -0.23 12.52
C ALA A 85 17.48 -0.26 13.94
N PRO A 86 18.05 0.46 14.93
CA PRO A 86 17.57 0.39 16.31
C PRO A 86 16.09 0.78 16.48
N GLU A 87 15.57 1.60 15.58
CA GLU A 87 14.21 2.12 15.59
C GLU A 87 13.22 1.20 14.86
N ASN A 88 13.74 0.18 14.16
CA ASN A 88 12.97 -0.68 13.29
C ASN A 88 12.83 -2.09 13.87
N HIS A 89 11.61 -2.59 13.91
CA HIS A 89 11.29 -3.94 14.38
C HIS A 89 10.73 -4.78 13.23
N LEU A 90 11.16 -6.03 13.12
CA LEU A 90 10.63 -6.98 12.14
C LEU A 90 9.85 -8.09 12.85
N PHE A 91 8.58 -8.21 12.51
CA PHE A 91 7.67 -9.26 12.95
C PHE A 91 7.37 -10.18 11.76
N VAL A 92 7.84 -11.42 11.84
CA VAL A 92 7.57 -12.45 10.83
C VAL A 92 6.31 -13.20 11.24
N ILE A 93 5.27 -13.13 10.40
CA ILE A 93 3.95 -13.68 10.65
C ILE A 93 3.73 -14.84 9.67
N PRO A 94 3.73 -16.11 10.14
CA PRO A 94 3.49 -17.25 9.29
C PRO A 94 2.09 -17.23 8.68
N VAL A 95 1.99 -17.46 7.37
CA VAL A 95 0.72 -17.73 6.68
C VAL A 95 0.72 -19.12 6.08
N GLN A 96 -0.44 -19.78 6.02
CA GLN A 96 -0.54 -21.12 5.48
C GLN A 96 -0.38 -21.12 3.96
N ASN A 97 0.56 -21.91 3.43
CA ASN A 97 0.67 -22.18 2.00
C ASN A 97 -0.45 -23.15 1.59
N HIS A 98 -1.59 -22.61 1.20
CA HIS A 98 -2.60 -23.41 0.53
C HIS A 98 -2.38 -23.34 -0.99
N PRO A 99 -2.49 -24.47 -1.73
CA PRO A 99 -2.21 -24.55 -3.18
C PRO A 99 -3.11 -23.65 -4.05
N ARG A 100 -4.04 -22.94 -3.43
CA ARG A 100 -4.86 -21.88 -3.98
C ARG A 100 -4.92 -20.76 -2.94
N TRP A 101 -3.88 -19.95 -2.81
CA TRP A 101 -3.94 -18.69 -2.04
C TRP A 101 -5.06 -17.75 -2.54
N GLN A 102 -5.62 -18.05 -3.72
CA GLN A 102 -6.81 -17.47 -4.32
C GLN A 102 -8.14 -18.12 -3.86
N ASP A 103 -8.17 -19.38 -3.39
CA ASP A 103 -9.43 -20.09 -3.06
C ASP A 103 -9.81 -20.14 -1.58
N ILE A 104 -8.94 -19.74 -0.66
CA ILE A 104 -9.38 -19.54 0.72
C ILE A 104 -9.80 -18.09 0.84
N SER A 105 -10.80 -17.78 1.65
CA SER A 105 -11.32 -16.43 1.89
C SER A 105 -10.28 -15.39 2.36
N THR A 106 -8.98 -15.70 2.35
CA THR A 106 -7.86 -14.91 2.83
C THR A 106 -7.25 -14.06 1.72
N SER A 107 -8.00 -13.08 1.22
CA SER A 107 -7.38 -12.00 0.45
C SER A 107 -6.36 -11.24 1.32
N ARG A 108 -5.36 -10.59 0.73
CA ARG A 108 -4.45 -9.70 1.49
C ARG A 108 -5.21 -8.65 2.31
N MET A 109 -6.34 -8.19 1.77
CA MET A 109 -7.26 -7.26 2.43
C MET A 109 -7.92 -7.89 3.66
N ASP A 110 -8.37 -9.15 3.57
CA ASP A 110 -8.96 -9.88 4.69
C ASP A 110 -7.96 -10.08 5.84
N ILE A 111 -6.77 -10.60 5.51
CA ILE A 111 -5.69 -10.81 6.47
C ILE A 111 -5.35 -9.50 7.18
N MET A 112 -5.12 -8.44 6.40
CA MET A 112 -4.76 -7.14 6.96
C MET A 112 -5.88 -6.58 7.84
N SER A 113 -7.15 -6.65 7.39
CA SER A 113 -8.28 -6.17 8.19
C SER A 113 -8.42 -6.92 9.53
N THR A 114 -8.15 -8.24 9.51
CA THR A 114 -8.17 -9.09 10.71
C THR A 114 -7.08 -8.70 11.69
N TYR A 115 -5.84 -8.55 11.22
CA TYR A 115 -4.71 -8.16 12.07
C TYR A 115 -4.80 -6.72 12.57
N ILE A 116 -5.36 -5.80 11.77
CA ILE A 116 -5.66 -4.46 12.26
C ILE A 116 -6.63 -4.52 13.43
N HIS A 117 -7.71 -5.30 13.29
CA HIS A 117 -8.72 -5.43 14.33
C HIS A 117 -8.21 -6.15 15.58
N SER A 118 -7.38 -7.18 15.44
CA SER A 118 -6.93 -7.95 16.61
C SER A 118 -5.69 -7.35 17.28
N GLN A 119 -4.82 -6.66 16.53
CA GLN A 119 -3.47 -6.35 16.96
C GLN A 119 -2.98 -4.95 16.57
N PHE A 120 -2.87 -4.63 15.27
CA PHE A 120 -2.12 -3.44 14.83
C PHE A 120 -2.72 -2.11 15.33
N GLN A 121 -4.03 -2.04 15.57
CA GLN A 121 -4.66 -0.85 16.16
C GLN A 121 -4.17 -0.47 17.55
N TYR A 122 -3.47 -1.37 18.24
CA TYR A 122 -2.88 -1.15 19.55
C TYR A 122 -1.36 -0.97 19.52
N GLU A 123 -0.73 -1.17 18.35
CA GLU A 123 0.73 -1.17 18.18
C GLU A 123 1.25 0.02 17.38
N VAL A 124 0.46 0.53 16.43
CA VAL A 124 0.88 1.56 15.48
C VAL A 124 -0.19 2.63 15.30
N ASP A 125 0.22 3.84 14.95
CA ASP A 125 -0.66 4.98 14.67
C ASP A 125 -1.05 5.03 13.19
N TYR A 126 -0.10 4.68 12.32
CA TYR A 126 -0.25 4.63 10.86
C TYR A 126 0.16 3.26 10.34
N LEU A 127 -0.43 2.87 9.21
CA LEU A 127 -0.14 1.59 8.57
C LEU A 127 -0.03 1.80 7.05
N TYR A 128 1.02 1.23 6.47
CA TYR A 128 1.22 1.21 5.02
C TYR A 128 1.31 -0.22 4.52
N SER A 129 0.66 -0.51 3.40
CA SER A 129 0.85 -1.75 2.66
C SER A 129 1.77 -1.47 1.50
N ILE A 130 2.86 -2.24 1.40
CA ILE A 130 3.83 -2.14 0.32
C ILE A 130 4.09 -3.55 -0.23
N ASP A 131 4.00 -3.71 -1.55
CA ASP A 131 4.35 -4.96 -2.22
C ASP A 131 5.83 -5.31 -1.97
N ILE A 132 6.14 -6.59 -1.82
CA ILE A 132 7.49 -7.04 -1.44
C ILE A 132 8.48 -7.00 -2.61
N ASP A 133 8.01 -7.04 -3.85
CA ASP A 133 8.80 -7.11 -5.08
C ASP A 133 9.33 -5.74 -5.55
N VAL A 134 9.48 -4.80 -4.61
CA VAL A 134 10.09 -3.49 -4.84
C VAL A 134 11.37 -3.29 -4.03
N GLN A 135 12.17 -2.31 -4.46
CA GLN A 135 13.30 -1.80 -3.70
C GLN A 135 13.20 -0.29 -3.57
N LEU A 136 13.39 0.21 -2.35
CA LEU A 136 13.42 1.65 -2.12
C LEU A 136 14.79 2.18 -2.57
N LEU A 137 14.78 3.16 -3.47
CA LEU A 137 16.01 3.77 -4.00
C LEU A 137 16.37 5.09 -3.33
N ALA A 138 15.39 5.74 -2.71
CA ALA A 138 15.52 7.03 -2.05
C ALA A 138 14.65 7.08 -0.79
N HIS A 139 14.89 8.12 0.02
CA HIS A 139 14.17 8.34 1.27
C HIS A 139 12.66 8.53 1.03
N ILE A 140 11.87 7.81 1.82
CA ILE A 140 10.42 7.98 1.94
C ILE A 140 10.17 8.38 3.39
N GLY A 141 9.90 9.65 3.62
CA GLY A 141 9.85 10.26 4.94
C GLY A 141 8.43 10.51 5.43
N VAL A 142 8.32 11.27 6.51
CA VAL A 142 7.03 11.59 7.15
C VAL A 142 6.11 12.42 6.26
N GLU A 143 6.57 12.89 5.10
CA GLU A 143 5.72 13.51 4.10
C GLU A 143 4.62 12.59 3.55
N ILE A 144 4.73 11.26 3.71
CA ILE A 144 3.67 10.35 3.30
C ILE A 144 2.53 10.29 4.33
N ILE A 145 2.77 10.73 5.57
CA ILE A 145 1.83 10.51 6.67
C ILE A 145 0.58 11.37 6.53
N ASP A 146 -0.56 10.69 6.43
CA ASP A 146 -1.89 11.31 6.47
C ASP A 146 -2.97 10.31 6.88
N THR A 147 -4.21 10.77 7.00
CA THR A 147 -5.38 9.94 7.36
C THR A 147 -5.66 8.83 6.34
N LEU A 148 -5.64 9.14 5.04
CA LEU A 148 -5.80 8.16 3.97
C LEU A 148 -4.89 8.52 2.79
N VAL A 149 -4.00 7.60 2.43
CA VAL A 149 -2.91 7.82 1.49
C VAL A 149 -3.01 6.84 0.33
N ALA A 150 -3.01 7.37 -0.90
CA ALA A 150 -3.03 6.57 -2.12
C ALA A 150 -1.89 6.96 -3.05
N THR A 151 -1.34 6.00 -3.79
CA THR A 151 -0.24 6.24 -4.73
C THR A 151 -0.76 6.22 -6.17
N ILE A 152 -0.46 7.27 -6.93
CA ILE A 152 -0.82 7.36 -8.36
C ILE A 152 0.04 6.36 -9.14
N SER A 153 -0.61 5.54 -9.96
CA SER A 153 0.06 4.54 -10.79
C SER A 153 0.88 5.20 -11.90
N SER A 154 2.14 4.79 -12.04
CA SER A 154 3.03 5.20 -13.14
C SER A 154 2.46 4.86 -14.53
N TRP A 155 1.66 3.80 -14.65
CA TRP A 155 0.95 3.41 -15.87
C TRP A 155 0.02 4.50 -16.42
N GLN A 156 -0.50 5.39 -15.56
CA GLN A 156 -1.33 6.53 -15.96
C GLN A 156 -0.58 7.50 -16.89
N PHE A 157 0.75 7.51 -16.87
CA PHE A 157 1.60 8.38 -17.68
C PHE A 157 2.12 7.71 -18.95
N THR A 158 1.72 6.46 -19.23
CA THR A 158 2.12 5.78 -20.47
C THR A 158 1.16 6.06 -21.63
N PRO A 159 1.67 6.22 -22.87
CA PRO A 159 0.84 6.46 -24.06
C PRO A 159 -0.05 5.26 -24.44
N HIS A 160 0.01 4.15 -23.69
CA HIS A 160 -0.89 3.00 -23.81
C HIS A 160 -2.03 2.97 -22.78
N GLY A 161 -2.17 4.03 -21.98
CA GLY A 161 -3.15 4.16 -20.89
C GLY A 161 -4.64 4.06 -21.30
N GLU A 162 -4.94 3.91 -22.59
CA GLU A 162 -6.30 3.73 -23.10
C GLU A 162 -6.62 2.30 -23.56
N ASN A 163 -5.69 1.33 -23.59
CA ASN A 163 -5.94 0.16 -24.44
C ASN A 163 -5.48 -1.25 -24.00
N LYS A 164 -5.37 -1.55 -22.71
CA LYS A 164 -5.20 -2.95 -22.27
C LYS A 164 -5.93 -3.30 -20.98
N ALA A 165 -7.26 -3.46 -21.11
CA ALA A 165 -8.01 -4.65 -20.68
C ALA A 165 -9.50 -4.31 -20.61
N TYR A 166 -10.15 -4.15 -21.77
CA TYR A 166 -11.58 -4.44 -21.84
C TYR A 166 -11.72 -5.95 -21.67
N GLU A 167 -11.74 -6.39 -20.41
CA GLU A 167 -12.03 -7.76 -20.04
C GLU A 167 -13.47 -8.07 -20.44
N THR A 168 -13.65 -9.01 -21.37
CA THR A 168 -14.92 -9.65 -21.74
C THR A 168 -15.52 -10.50 -20.59
N ARG A 169 -15.20 -10.16 -19.35
CA ARG A 169 -15.69 -10.83 -18.13
C ARG A 169 -16.96 -10.12 -17.66
N PRO A 170 -17.87 -10.81 -16.94
CA PRO A 170 -18.94 -10.12 -16.22
C PRO A 170 -18.32 -8.96 -15.40
N GLU A 171 -18.91 -7.77 -15.52
CA GLU A 171 -18.33 -6.58 -14.89
C GLU A 171 -18.30 -6.76 -13.37
N PRO A 172 -17.12 -6.64 -12.73
CA PRO A 172 -17.01 -6.75 -11.29
C PRO A 172 -17.81 -5.63 -10.62
N GLN A 173 -18.28 -5.85 -9.39
CA GLN A 173 -18.87 -4.77 -8.58
C GLN A 173 -17.91 -3.58 -8.48
N ALA A 174 -16.61 -3.82 -8.56
CA ALA A 174 -15.56 -2.82 -8.56
C ALA A 174 -15.42 -1.99 -9.85
N ALA A 175 -16.19 -2.26 -10.90
CA ALA A 175 -16.11 -1.51 -12.16
C ALA A 175 -16.51 -0.04 -11.95
N ILE A 176 -15.63 0.87 -12.38
CA ILE A 176 -15.89 2.32 -12.39
C ILE A 176 -16.25 2.72 -13.83
N PRO A 177 -17.41 3.34 -14.06
CA PRO A 177 -17.81 3.79 -15.39
C PRO A 177 -16.82 4.79 -16.00
N GLU A 178 -16.72 4.79 -17.33
CA GLU A 178 -15.93 5.78 -18.06
C GLU A 178 -16.31 7.21 -17.67
N GLY A 179 -15.31 8.06 -17.51
CA GLY A 179 -15.48 9.46 -17.11
C GLY A 179 -15.71 9.72 -15.61
N GLN A 180 -15.74 8.68 -14.76
CA GLN A 180 -15.84 8.84 -13.30
C GLN A 180 -14.49 8.72 -12.57
N TRP A 181 -13.38 8.52 -13.28
CA TRP A 181 -12.06 8.36 -12.69
C TRP A 181 -11.42 9.71 -12.32
N ASP A 182 -10.90 9.85 -11.09
CA ASP A 182 -10.02 10.97 -10.73
C ASP A 182 -8.55 10.65 -11.10
N PHE A 183 -8.05 9.52 -10.60
CA PHE A 183 -6.71 8.98 -10.82
C PHE A 183 -6.78 7.46 -10.84
N HIS A 184 -5.79 6.81 -11.47
CA HIS A 184 -5.59 5.37 -11.34
C HIS A 184 -4.59 5.09 -10.23
N TYR A 185 -5.06 4.50 -9.12
CA TYR A 185 -4.22 4.22 -7.95
C TYR A 185 -3.62 2.82 -8.02
N THR A 186 -2.37 2.68 -7.61
CA THR A 186 -1.75 1.36 -7.46
C THR A 186 -2.17 0.71 -6.13
N ALA A 187 -2.37 -0.61 -6.17
CA ALA A 187 -2.59 -1.42 -4.96
C ALA A 187 -1.29 -1.88 -4.31
N SER A 188 -0.14 -1.45 -4.84
CA SER A 188 1.18 -1.86 -4.38
C SER A 188 1.79 -0.92 -3.34
N PHE A 189 1.23 0.28 -3.19
CA PHE A 189 1.61 1.21 -2.12
C PHE A 189 0.45 2.12 -1.74
N TYR A 190 -0.11 1.91 -0.55
CA TYR A 190 -1.16 2.73 0.05
C TYR A 190 -1.08 2.65 1.58
N GLY A 191 -1.78 3.54 2.28
CA GLY A 191 -1.79 3.51 3.73
C GLY A 191 -2.62 4.63 4.34
N GLY A 192 -2.32 4.95 5.59
CA GLY A 192 -2.97 6.02 6.32
C GLY A 192 -3.03 5.73 7.81
N SER A 193 -3.95 6.38 8.52
CA SER A 193 -4.22 6.04 9.92
C SER A 193 -4.79 4.62 10.00
N VAL A 194 -4.46 3.89 11.06
CA VAL A 194 -4.90 2.48 11.20
C VAL A 194 -6.42 2.34 11.05
N SER A 195 -7.19 3.29 11.56
CA SER A 195 -8.64 3.33 11.44
C SER A 195 -9.16 3.39 9.99
N GLU A 196 -8.51 4.17 9.12
CA GLU A 196 -8.93 4.29 7.73
C GLU A 196 -8.45 3.11 6.89
N VAL A 197 -7.23 2.62 7.15
CA VAL A 197 -6.73 1.40 6.51
C VAL A 197 -7.61 0.20 6.88
N TYR A 198 -8.13 0.12 8.12
CA TYR A 198 -9.12 -0.89 8.50
C TYR A 198 -10.39 -0.81 7.65
N LYS A 199 -10.98 0.39 7.51
CA LYS A 199 -12.21 0.58 6.72
C LYS A 199 -11.99 0.22 5.25
N LEU A 200 -10.88 0.66 4.67
CA LEU A 200 -10.51 0.38 3.28
C LEU A 200 -10.34 -1.12 3.05
N THR A 201 -9.52 -1.78 3.87
CA THR A 201 -9.22 -3.21 3.72
C THR A 201 -10.46 -4.07 3.93
N ARG A 202 -11.27 -3.74 4.94
CA ARG A 202 -12.54 -4.42 5.18
C ARG A 202 -13.51 -4.28 4.00
N ALA A 203 -13.73 -3.06 3.51
CA ALA A 203 -14.63 -2.83 2.37
C ALA A 203 -14.14 -3.52 1.09
N CYS A 204 -12.83 -3.53 0.85
CA CYS A 204 -12.25 -4.26 -0.29
C CYS A 204 -12.40 -5.78 -0.13
N SER A 205 -12.21 -6.31 1.09
CA SER A 205 -12.40 -7.73 1.38
C SER A 205 -13.86 -8.15 1.16
N GLU A 206 -14.81 -7.40 1.72
CA GLU A 206 -16.26 -7.64 1.56
C GLU A 206 -16.66 -7.63 0.07
N GLY A 207 -16.17 -6.66 -0.71
CA GLY A 207 -16.44 -6.60 -2.15
C GLY A 207 -15.84 -7.77 -2.95
N LEU A 208 -14.61 -8.20 -2.61
CA LEU A 208 -13.98 -9.36 -3.25
C LEU A 208 -14.75 -10.66 -2.95
N MET A 209 -15.28 -10.79 -1.74
CA MET A 209 -16.12 -11.92 -1.37
C MET A 209 -17.43 -11.94 -2.16
N GLU A 210 -18.09 -10.79 -2.28
CA GLU A 210 -19.34 -10.66 -3.05
C GLU A 210 -19.14 -10.97 -4.54
N ASP A 211 -18.09 -10.43 -5.17
CA ASP A 211 -17.77 -10.73 -6.57
C ASP A 211 -17.53 -12.24 -6.75
N ARG A 212 -16.81 -12.87 -5.83
CA ARG A 212 -16.57 -14.32 -5.85
C ARG A 212 -17.86 -15.14 -5.70
N GLU A 213 -18.75 -14.75 -4.79
CA GLU A 213 -20.07 -15.39 -4.61
C GLU A 213 -20.94 -15.29 -5.88
N ASN A 214 -20.77 -14.20 -6.63
CA ASN A 214 -21.43 -13.98 -7.92
C ASN A 214 -20.69 -14.63 -9.12
N GLY A 215 -19.60 -15.37 -8.87
CA GLY A 215 -18.81 -16.03 -9.92
C GLY A 215 -17.95 -15.08 -10.75
N VAL A 216 -17.67 -13.88 -10.23
CA VAL A 216 -16.82 -12.85 -10.84
C VAL A 216 -15.45 -12.85 -10.16
N GLU A 217 -14.38 -12.94 -10.95
CA GLU A 217 -13.02 -12.86 -10.43
C GLU A 217 -12.49 -11.43 -10.60
N ALA A 218 -12.74 -10.59 -9.59
CA ALA A 218 -12.25 -9.21 -9.55
C ALA A 218 -10.83 -9.12 -8.97
N ARG A 219 -10.03 -8.19 -9.49
CA ARG A 219 -8.72 -7.88 -8.91
C ARG A 219 -8.88 -6.97 -7.71
N CYS A 220 -8.10 -7.21 -6.65
CA CYS A 220 -8.04 -6.37 -5.45
C CYS A 220 -7.83 -4.87 -5.77
N CYS A 221 -7.04 -4.56 -6.80
CA CYS A 221 -6.81 -3.19 -7.25
C CYS A 221 -8.10 -2.48 -7.73
N CYS A 222 -9.07 -3.21 -8.29
CA CYS A 222 -10.34 -2.63 -8.71
C CYS A 222 -11.14 -2.15 -7.49
N HIS A 223 -11.26 -2.98 -6.44
CA HIS A 223 -11.99 -2.59 -5.22
C HIS A 223 -11.31 -1.44 -4.50
N LEU A 224 -9.97 -1.41 -4.47
CA LEU A 224 -9.21 -0.28 -3.93
C LEU A 224 -9.56 1.03 -4.67
N ASN A 225 -9.53 1.01 -6.00
CA ASN A 225 -9.85 2.19 -6.81
C ASN A 225 -11.30 2.63 -6.63
N LYS A 226 -12.26 1.69 -6.61
CA LYS A 226 -13.67 1.98 -6.28
C LYS A 226 -13.81 2.60 -4.89
N TYR A 227 -13.10 2.06 -3.90
CA TYR A 227 -13.13 2.60 -2.55
C TYR A 227 -12.63 4.05 -2.52
N LEU A 228 -11.48 4.34 -3.13
CA LEU A 228 -10.85 5.66 -3.17
C LEU A 228 -11.62 6.68 -4.03
N LEU A 229 -12.41 6.21 -5.01
CA LEU A 229 -13.33 7.05 -5.75
C LEU A 229 -14.41 7.64 -4.83
N HIS A 230 -14.95 6.84 -3.91
CA HIS A 230 -15.99 7.26 -2.97
C HIS A 230 -15.43 7.86 -1.67
N HIS A 231 -14.21 7.48 -1.28
CA HIS A 231 -13.52 7.93 -0.08
C HIS A 231 -12.22 8.60 -0.49
N LYS A 232 -12.30 9.91 -0.74
CA LYS A 232 -11.18 10.67 -1.31
C LYS A 232 -9.96 10.60 -0.37
N PRO A 233 -8.78 10.20 -0.88
CA PRO A 233 -7.57 10.16 -0.08
C PRO A 233 -7.20 11.59 0.36
N THR A 234 -6.75 11.74 1.61
CA THR A 234 -6.31 13.02 2.17
C THR A 234 -4.91 13.40 1.69
N ARG A 235 -4.17 12.43 1.12
CA ARG A 235 -2.87 12.65 0.49
C ARG A 235 -2.64 11.68 -0.67
N LEU A 236 -2.06 12.19 -1.75
CA LEU A 236 -1.68 11.36 -2.89
C LEU A 236 -0.17 11.35 -3.01
N LEU A 237 0.40 10.17 -3.24
CA LEU A 237 1.81 10.03 -3.59
C LEU A 237 1.94 10.03 -5.10
N SER A 238 2.90 10.80 -5.62
CA SER A 238 3.22 10.79 -7.03
C SER A 238 3.85 9.45 -7.47
N PRO A 239 4.00 9.21 -8.79
CA PRO A 239 4.73 8.04 -9.29
C PRO A 239 6.19 7.95 -8.83
N GLU A 240 6.78 8.99 -8.24
CA GLU A 240 8.13 8.94 -7.64
C GLU A 240 8.19 7.90 -6.51
N TYR A 241 7.07 7.62 -5.85
CA TYR A 241 6.95 6.68 -4.73
C TYR A 241 6.69 5.23 -5.17
N TYR A 242 6.24 5.02 -6.40
CA TYR A 242 6.07 3.69 -6.99
C TYR A 242 6.24 3.78 -8.51
N TRP A 243 7.42 3.40 -8.98
CA TRP A 243 7.78 3.45 -10.39
C TRP A 243 8.01 2.05 -10.92
N ASP A 244 7.42 1.76 -12.08
CA ASP A 244 7.65 0.52 -12.81
C ASP A 244 8.67 0.80 -13.91
N ALA A 245 9.83 0.16 -13.83
CA ALA A 245 10.95 0.39 -14.74
C ALA A 245 10.76 -0.29 -16.10
N GLU A 246 9.76 -1.18 -16.23
CA GLU A 246 9.42 -1.84 -17.49
C GLU A 246 8.45 -1.01 -18.36
N LEU A 247 8.10 0.21 -17.91
CA LEU A 247 7.30 1.19 -18.65
C LEU A 247 8.01 1.85 -19.83
#